data_AF-A0A8J2F6X1-F1
#
_entry.id   AF-A0A8J2F6X1-F1
#
_cell.length_a   1.000
_cell.length_b   1.000
_cell.length_c   1.000
_cell.angle_alpha   90.00
_cell.angle_beta   90.00
_cell.angle_gamma   90.00
#
_symmetry.space_group_name_H-M   'P 1'
#
loop_
_entity.id
_entity.type
_entity.pdbx_description
1 polymer ?
#
loop_
_entity_poly.entity_id
_entity_poly.type
_entity_poly.pdbx_seq_one_letter_code
_entity_poly.pdbx_strand_id
1 'polypeptide(L)'
;MLSLKAFFSSNLSFFNMYRYLFGFSGTQGGSLEKSFMRSQYGADFFRLPRFAQRRYEELPAVVIGGPASCNSNADPEVDATMNNDSHVSFPDLRRAGLIICETIRDANLLYRVAQVHPELQKVLRPEVFLYDRSYLGAVEIRTLKPGSILIGTNIIGRGSDFAASDLLVLNRGIHVILSYMPKNERVSTQAFGRTARSDKPGTGR
;
A
#
# COMPACT_ATOMS: atom_id res chain seq x y z
N MET A 1 11.33 36.72 -10.96
CA MET A 1 11.01 37.20 -9.59
C MET A 1 11.55 36.18 -8.60
N LEU A 2 12.62 36.50 -7.87
CA LEU A 2 13.21 35.59 -6.88
C LEU A 2 12.33 35.59 -5.61
N SER A 3 11.76 34.44 -5.28
CA SER A 3 10.99 34.25 -4.03
C SER A 3 11.98 34.12 -2.86
N LEU A 4 12.20 35.21 -2.11
CA LEU A 4 12.93 35.17 -0.85
C LEU A 4 12.09 34.48 0.23
N LYS A 5 12.59 33.36 0.77
CA LYS A 5 11.99 32.74 1.96
C LYS A 5 12.34 33.59 3.18
N ALA A 6 11.36 34.29 3.73
CA ALA A 6 11.56 35.17 4.88
C ALA A 6 11.79 34.41 6.20
N PHE A 7 11.21 33.21 6.34
CA PHE A 7 11.34 32.38 7.54
C PHE A 7 11.43 30.90 7.18
N PHE A 8 12.35 30.18 7.80
CA PHE A 8 12.51 28.74 7.69
C PHE A 8 12.71 28.14 9.07
N SER A 9 11.95 27.10 9.39
CA SER A 9 12.20 26.24 10.54
C SER A 9 12.16 24.80 10.06
N SER A 10 13.14 24.00 10.48
CA SER A 10 13.15 22.58 10.18
C SER A 10 12.13 21.86 11.06
N ASN A 11 11.62 20.71 10.63
CA ASN A 11 10.75 19.88 11.47
C ASN A 11 11.42 19.53 12.81
N LEU A 12 12.73 19.28 12.79
CA LEU A 12 13.52 19.00 13.99
C LEU A 12 13.45 20.15 14.99
N SER A 13 13.79 21.36 14.52
CA SER A 13 13.75 22.58 15.33
C SER A 13 12.33 22.86 15.82
N PHE A 14 11.34 22.69 14.95
CA PHE A 14 9.94 22.95 15.27
C PHE A 14 9.41 22.05 16.39
N PHE A 15 9.61 20.73 16.31
CA PHE A 15 9.14 19.82 17.35
C PHE A 15 9.90 19.98 18.67
N ASN A 16 11.16 20.40 18.63
CA ASN A 16 11.94 20.71 19.83
C ASN A 16 11.48 21.97 20.58
N MET A 17 10.59 22.78 20.00
CA MET A 17 9.98 23.90 20.72
C MET A 17 8.89 23.46 21.71
N TYR A 18 8.39 22.24 21.60
CA TYR A 18 7.32 21.74 22.46
C TYR A 18 7.90 21.22 23.77
N ARG A 19 7.30 21.63 24.90
CA ARG A 19 7.68 21.13 26.23
C ARG A 19 7.45 19.63 26.40
N TYR A 20 6.40 19.11 25.76
CA TYR A 20 6.04 17.70 25.79
C TYR A 20 5.70 17.22 24.37
N LEU A 21 6.27 16.09 23.96
CA LEU A 21 6.07 15.51 22.65
C LEU A 21 5.61 14.06 22.78
N PHE A 22 4.42 13.76 22.25
CA PHE A 22 3.87 12.42 22.18
C PHE A 22 3.56 12.06 20.73
N GLY A 23 3.82 10.80 20.35
CA GLY A 23 3.62 10.32 18.99
C GLY A 23 2.96 8.95 18.97
N PHE A 24 2.00 8.77 18.05
CA PHE A 24 1.34 7.50 17.82
C PHE A 24 1.62 7.03 16.41
N SER A 25 1.98 5.76 16.27
CA SER A 25 2.25 5.15 14.98
C SER A 25 1.98 3.66 15.05
N GLY A 26 1.37 3.11 14.00
CA GLY A 26 1.22 1.65 13.83
C GLY A 26 2.56 0.94 13.62
N THR A 27 3.62 1.68 13.28
CA THR A 27 4.99 1.16 13.13
C THR A 27 5.99 2.04 13.87
N GLN A 28 6.85 1.43 14.69
CA GLN A 28 7.88 2.15 15.45
C GLN A 28 9.16 2.42 14.63
N GLY A 29 9.25 1.91 13.39
CA GLY A 29 10.48 1.93 12.61
C GLY A 29 11.52 0.92 13.10
N GLY A 30 12.63 0.83 12.38
CA GLY A 30 13.77 0.00 12.73
C GLY A 30 14.63 0.60 13.83
N SER A 31 15.79 -0.01 14.07
CA SER A 31 16.75 0.45 15.09
C SER A 31 17.27 1.86 14.79
N LEU A 32 17.55 2.16 13.52
CA LEU A 32 18.05 3.47 13.09
C LEU A 32 17.05 4.59 13.37
N GLU A 33 15.78 4.40 12.99
CA GLU A 33 14.75 5.42 13.25
C GLU A 33 14.52 5.62 14.75
N LYS A 34 14.54 4.54 15.54
CA LYS A 34 14.42 4.63 17.01
C LYS A 34 15.58 5.38 17.64
N SER A 35 16.81 5.10 17.22
CA SER A 35 18.01 5.79 17.69
C SER A 35 17.99 7.27 17.32
N PHE A 36 17.56 7.61 16.10
CA PHE A 36 17.36 8.99 15.68
C PHE A 36 16.36 9.69 16.61
N MET A 37 15.17 9.13 16.82
CA MET A 37 14.13 9.74 17.64
C MET A 37 14.55 9.91 19.12
N ARG A 38 15.30 8.95 19.68
CA ARG A 38 15.90 9.08 21.02
C ARG A 38 16.90 10.22 21.08
N SER A 39 17.85 10.27 20.14
CA SER A 39 18.91 11.27 20.14
C SER A 39 18.40 12.69 19.89
N GLN A 40 17.39 12.83 19.03
CA GLN A 40 16.92 14.13 18.56
C GLN A 40 15.78 14.72 19.39
N TYR A 41 14.89 13.86 19.89
CA TYR A 41 13.66 14.27 20.56
C TYR A 41 13.54 13.73 21.99
N GLY A 42 14.53 12.97 22.50
CA GLY A 42 14.46 12.32 23.81
C GLY A 42 13.30 11.32 23.92
N ALA A 43 12.81 10.79 22.77
CA ALA A 43 11.58 10.02 22.73
C ALA A 43 11.80 8.56 23.18
N ASP A 44 10.96 8.11 24.10
CA ASP A 44 10.85 6.70 24.48
C ASP A 44 9.79 5.95 23.68
N PHE A 45 9.91 4.63 23.65
CA PHE A 45 9.08 3.76 22.85
C PHE A 45 8.36 2.74 23.70
N PHE A 46 7.04 2.78 23.66
CA PHE A 46 6.17 1.78 24.26
C PHE A 46 5.35 1.08 23.18
N ARG A 47 5.31 -0.26 23.21
CA ARG A 47 4.49 -1.05 22.27
C ARG A 47 3.18 -1.42 22.96
N LEU A 48 2.12 -0.69 22.63
CA LEU A 48 0.79 -1.00 23.13
C LEU A 48 0.36 -2.39 22.62
N PRO A 49 -0.12 -3.30 23.50
CA PRO A 49 -0.69 -4.56 23.08
C PRO A 49 -1.86 -4.35 22.12
N ARG A 50 -2.04 -5.30 21.19
CA ARG A 50 -3.22 -5.26 20.33
C ARG A 50 -4.45 -5.71 21.11
N PHE A 51 -5.59 -5.12 20.77
CA PHE A 51 -6.90 -5.55 21.28
C PHE A 51 -7.17 -7.04 21.04
N ALA A 52 -6.79 -7.56 19.87
CA ALA A 52 -6.97 -8.96 19.50
C ALA A 52 -5.73 -9.52 18.79
N GLN A 53 -5.64 -10.85 18.74
CA GLN A 53 -4.63 -11.54 17.96
C GLN A 53 -4.82 -11.23 16.47
N ARG A 54 -3.72 -10.92 15.76
CA ARG A 54 -3.79 -10.64 14.32
C ARG A 54 -3.82 -11.97 13.58
N ARG A 55 -4.91 -12.22 12.86
CA ARG A 55 -5.09 -13.38 11.98
C ARG A 55 -4.61 -13.05 10.56
N TYR A 56 -3.30 -12.81 10.46
CA TYR A 56 -2.63 -12.46 9.20
C TYR A 56 -1.76 -13.61 8.72
N GLU A 57 -1.86 -13.91 7.43
CA GLU A 57 -1.01 -14.89 6.75
C GLU A 57 -0.27 -14.21 5.60
N GLU A 58 1.06 -14.31 5.64
CA GLU A 58 1.93 -13.83 4.58
C GLU A 58 2.16 -14.96 3.57
N LEU A 59 1.82 -14.70 2.32
CA LEU A 59 2.01 -15.65 1.23
C LEU A 59 3.40 -15.41 0.61
N PRO A 60 4.02 -16.44 0.01
CA PRO A 60 5.32 -16.29 -0.64
C PRO A 60 5.31 -15.20 -1.71
N ALA A 61 6.34 -14.37 -1.70
CA ALA A 61 6.56 -13.37 -2.75
C ALA A 61 6.74 -14.07 -4.11
N VAL A 62 6.17 -13.47 -5.15
CA VAL A 62 6.34 -13.92 -6.53
C VAL A 62 7.35 -13.02 -7.20
N VAL A 63 8.52 -13.58 -7.53
CA VAL A 63 9.53 -12.87 -8.32
C VAL A 63 9.25 -13.16 -9.79
N ILE A 64 8.83 -12.14 -10.53
CA ILE A 64 8.65 -12.21 -11.97
C ILE A 64 9.96 -11.71 -12.58
N GLY A 65 10.67 -12.57 -13.31
CA GLY A 65 11.87 -12.17 -14.05
C GLY A 65 11.48 -11.12 -15.09
N GLY A 66 12.17 -9.97 -15.09
CA GLY A 66 12.07 -9.01 -16.17
C GLY A 66 12.70 -9.56 -17.46
N PRO A 67 12.47 -8.93 -18.62
CA PRO A 67 13.18 -9.30 -19.85
C PRO A 67 14.69 -9.23 -19.60
N ALA A 68 15.38 -10.35 -19.77
CA ALA A 68 16.83 -10.40 -19.73
C ALA A 68 17.41 -9.86 -21.05
N SER A 69 17.76 -8.56 -21.12
CA SER A 69 18.53 -7.88 -22.19
C SER A 69 18.42 -6.37 -21.95
N CYS A 70 19.43 -5.49 -21.94
CA CYS A 70 20.69 -5.46 -22.67
C CYS A 70 21.63 -4.39 -22.07
N ASN A 71 22.91 -4.73 -21.93
CA ASN A 71 24.00 -3.75 -22.00
C ASN A 71 24.08 -3.28 -23.46
N SER A 72 23.46 -2.15 -23.80
CA SER A 72 23.86 -1.34 -24.95
C SER A 72 23.13 0.00 -24.90
N ASN A 73 23.90 1.07 -24.99
CA ASN A 73 23.47 2.45 -25.04
C ASN A 73 22.43 2.68 -26.15
N ALA A 74 21.17 2.84 -25.76
CA ALA A 74 20.14 3.58 -26.47
C ALA A 74 18.91 3.56 -25.57
N ASP A 75 18.37 4.73 -25.22
CA ASP A 75 17.02 4.83 -24.66
C ASP A 75 16.00 4.25 -25.67
N PRO A 76 15.08 3.39 -25.23
CA PRO A 76 13.80 3.22 -25.90
C PRO A 76 12.66 3.45 -24.91
N GLU A 77 11.86 4.47 -25.19
CA GLU A 77 10.55 4.64 -24.58
C GLU A 77 9.71 3.38 -24.76
N VAL A 78 9.28 2.81 -23.64
CA VAL A 78 7.96 2.19 -23.41
C VAL A 78 7.38 1.48 -24.63
N ASP A 79 8.01 0.39 -25.07
CA ASP A 79 7.35 -0.54 -25.97
C ASP A 79 7.75 -1.99 -25.71
N ALA A 80 6.75 -2.86 -25.78
CA ALA A 80 6.86 -4.31 -25.89
C ALA A 80 7.35 -5.19 -24.70
N THR A 81 6.80 -5.04 -23.48
CA THR A 81 6.80 -6.16 -22.51
C THR A 81 5.47 -6.39 -21.75
N MET A 82 4.34 -6.04 -22.37
CA MET A 82 3.00 -6.44 -21.89
C MET A 82 2.19 -7.22 -22.94
N ASN A 83 2.82 -7.56 -24.08
CA ASN A 83 2.20 -8.39 -25.10
C ASN A 83 2.71 -9.83 -24.91
N ASN A 84 1.84 -10.67 -24.34
CA ASN A 84 1.84 -12.14 -24.34
C ASN A 84 2.38 -12.95 -23.15
N ASP A 85 3.00 -12.36 -22.12
CA ASP A 85 3.32 -13.10 -20.89
C ASP A 85 2.48 -12.62 -19.70
N SER A 86 1.27 -13.17 -19.62
CA SER A 86 0.24 -12.90 -18.63
C SER A 86 0.61 -13.43 -17.23
N HIS A 87 1.52 -12.77 -16.54
CA HIS A 87 1.80 -13.05 -15.12
C HIS A 87 1.22 -12.01 -14.15
N VAL A 88 0.26 -11.19 -14.59
CA VAL A 88 -0.53 -10.35 -13.67
C VAL A 88 -1.55 -11.23 -12.96
N SER A 89 -1.15 -11.78 -11.80
CA SER A 89 -2.06 -12.54 -10.94
C SER A 89 -2.98 -11.58 -10.19
N PHE A 90 -4.24 -11.51 -10.59
CA PHE A 90 -5.26 -10.82 -9.82
C PHE A 90 -5.67 -11.65 -8.58
N PRO A 91 -6.08 -10.99 -7.49
CA PRO A 91 -6.51 -11.68 -6.28
C PRO A 91 -7.73 -12.56 -6.55
N ASP A 92 -7.86 -13.65 -5.79
CA ASP A 92 -9.06 -14.49 -5.79
C ASP A 92 -10.31 -13.61 -5.62
N LEU A 93 -11.22 -13.66 -6.60
CA LEU A 93 -12.41 -12.80 -6.69
C LEU A 93 -13.46 -13.14 -5.63
N ARG A 94 -13.30 -14.24 -4.89
CA ARG A 94 -14.07 -14.47 -3.65
C ARG A 94 -13.68 -13.46 -2.55
N ARG A 95 -12.54 -12.81 -2.71
CA ARG A 95 -11.93 -11.85 -1.78
C ARG A 95 -11.91 -10.45 -2.37
N ALA A 96 -11.44 -9.51 -1.56
CA ALA A 96 -11.19 -8.14 -1.96
C ALA A 96 -9.68 -7.95 -2.10
N GLY A 97 -9.25 -7.37 -3.20
CA GLY A 97 -7.87 -7.08 -3.51
C GLY A 97 -7.50 -5.65 -3.16
N LEU A 98 -6.37 -5.45 -2.48
CA LEU A 98 -5.74 -4.16 -2.30
C LEU A 98 -4.34 -4.20 -2.90
N ILE A 99 -4.17 -3.60 -4.09
CA ILE A 99 -2.91 -3.58 -4.82
C ILE A 99 -2.22 -2.23 -4.62
N ILE A 100 -1.04 -2.27 -4.02
CA ILE A 100 -0.22 -1.11 -3.70
C ILE A 100 0.98 -1.07 -4.64
N CYS A 101 1.00 -0.04 -5.48
CA CYS A 101 2.03 0.23 -6.46
C CYS A 101 3.05 1.26 -5.98
N GLU A 102 4.26 1.22 -6.56
CA GLU A 102 5.33 2.17 -6.22
C GLU A 102 4.97 3.57 -6.72
N THR A 103 4.57 3.68 -7.98
CA THR A 103 4.28 4.97 -8.61
C THR A 103 2.83 5.10 -9.05
N ILE A 104 2.40 6.35 -9.25
CA ILE A 104 1.08 6.67 -9.83
C ILE A 104 0.98 6.12 -11.25
N ARG A 105 2.10 6.06 -12.00
CA ARG A 105 2.13 5.54 -13.36
C ARG A 105 1.79 4.05 -13.38
N ASP A 106 2.41 3.28 -12.49
CA ASP A 106 2.16 1.83 -12.37
C ASP A 106 0.72 1.53 -11.97
N ALA A 107 0.18 2.30 -11.02
CA ALA A 107 -1.23 2.17 -10.62
C ALA A 107 -2.20 2.44 -11.78
N ASN A 108 -1.92 3.48 -12.59
CA ASN A 108 -2.72 3.78 -13.78
C ASN A 108 -2.60 2.71 -14.87
N LEU A 109 -1.39 2.18 -15.09
CA LEU A 109 -1.16 1.10 -16.05
C LEU A 109 -1.93 -0.15 -15.63
N LEU A 110 -1.78 -0.57 -14.37
CA LEU A 110 -2.47 -1.74 -13.84
C LEU A 110 -3.99 -1.57 -13.87
N TYR A 111 -4.49 -0.37 -13.57
CA TYR A 111 -5.91 -0.07 -13.70
C TYR A 111 -6.41 -0.28 -15.13
N ARG A 112 -5.69 0.23 -16.15
CA ARG A 112 -6.07 0.02 -17.57
C ARG A 112 -6.04 -1.45 -17.95
N VAL A 113 -5.00 -2.18 -17.54
CA VAL A 113 -4.89 -3.63 -17.78
C VAL A 113 -6.06 -4.38 -17.14
N ALA A 114 -6.43 -4.02 -15.91
CA ALA A 114 -7.54 -4.64 -15.19
C ALA A 114 -8.90 -4.43 -15.91
N GLN A 115 -9.13 -3.27 -16.54
CA GLN A 115 -10.36 -2.99 -17.28
C GLN A 115 -10.55 -3.89 -18.50
N VAL A 116 -9.47 -4.31 -19.16
CA VAL A 116 -9.49 -5.11 -20.38
C VAL A 116 -9.20 -6.60 -20.14
N HIS A 117 -8.93 -7.00 -18.89
CA HIS A 117 -8.50 -8.35 -18.57
C HIS A 117 -9.64 -9.38 -18.76
N PRO A 118 -9.49 -10.39 -19.66
CA PRO A 118 -10.58 -11.29 -20.01
C PRO A 118 -11.20 -12.04 -18.82
N GLU A 119 -10.38 -12.50 -17.87
CA GLU A 119 -10.88 -13.22 -16.68
C GLU A 119 -11.65 -12.30 -15.73
N LEU A 120 -11.27 -11.01 -15.64
CA LEU A 120 -12.02 -10.04 -14.84
C LEU A 120 -13.32 -9.65 -15.55
N GLN A 121 -13.39 -9.73 -16.88
CA GLN A 121 -14.63 -9.48 -17.61
C GLN A 121 -15.62 -10.65 -17.58
N LYS A 122 -15.12 -11.90 -17.48
CA LYS A 122 -15.94 -13.12 -17.41
C LYS A 122 -16.67 -13.29 -16.08
N VAL A 123 -15.99 -12.94 -14.98
CA VAL A 123 -16.59 -12.96 -13.64
C VAL A 123 -17.34 -11.65 -13.48
N LEU A 124 -18.65 -11.71 -13.17
CA LEU A 124 -19.53 -10.56 -12.88
C LEU A 124 -18.75 -9.31 -12.44
N ARG A 125 -18.56 -8.39 -13.39
CA ARG A 125 -17.71 -7.17 -13.34
C ARG A 125 -17.19 -6.83 -11.93
N PRO A 126 -15.97 -7.26 -11.55
CA PRO A 126 -15.36 -6.85 -10.30
C PRO A 126 -15.24 -5.33 -10.29
N GLU A 127 -15.56 -4.72 -9.15
CA GLU A 127 -15.46 -3.28 -9.00
C GLU A 127 -13.99 -2.91 -8.82
N VAL A 128 -13.37 -2.46 -9.92
CA VAL A 128 -11.98 -1.99 -9.91
C VAL A 128 -11.98 -0.48 -9.67
N PHE A 129 -11.27 -0.04 -8.64
CA PHE A 129 -11.14 1.38 -8.31
C PHE A 129 -9.69 1.83 -8.32
N LEU A 130 -9.44 2.97 -8.97
CA LEU A 130 -8.16 3.67 -8.87
C LEU A 130 -8.22 4.68 -7.73
N TYR A 131 -7.45 4.46 -6.69
CA TYR A 131 -7.38 5.33 -5.53
C TYR A 131 -6.27 6.37 -5.73
N ASP A 132 -6.67 7.55 -6.16
CA ASP A 132 -5.79 8.71 -6.29
C ASP A 132 -6.14 9.81 -5.27
N ARG A 133 -5.45 10.95 -5.36
CA ARG A 133 -5.66 12.08 -4.44
C ARG A 133 -7.00 12.80 -4.66
N SER A 134 -7.62 12.64 -5.83
CA SER A 134 -8.95 13.19 -6.14
C SER A 134 -10.09 12.31 -5.59
N TYR A 135 -9.83 11.01 -5.42
CA TYR A 135 -10.75 10.04 -4.84
C TYR A 135 -11.05 10.24 -3.34
N LEU A 136 -10.25 11.04 -2.63
CA LEU A 136 -10.47 11.38 -1.21
C LEU A 136 -11.80 12.14 -0.98
N GLY A 137 -12.40 12.73 -2.02
CA GLY A 137 -13.63 13.52 -1.90
C GLY A 137 -14.91 12.84 -2.42
N ALA A 138 -14.83 11.76 -3.20
CA ALA A 138 -15.97 11.33 -4.03
C ALA A 138 -16.73 10.11 -3.50
N VAL A 139 -16.06 9.08 -2.99
CA VAL A 139 -16.70 7.91 -2.36
C VAL A 139 -15.66 7.28 -1.44
N GLU A 140 -15.80 7.45 -0.13
CA GLU A 140 -15.10 6.56 0.79
C GLU A 140 -15.69 5.17 0.58
N ILE A 141 -14.98 4.31 -0.13
CA ILE A 141 -15.28 2.87 -0.19
C ILE A 141 -14.95 2.32 1.20
N ARG A 142 -15.86 2.57 2.15
CA ARG A 142 -15.71 2.14 3.53
C ARG A 142 -15.89 0.64 3.64
N THR A 143 -16.67 0.04 2.76
CA THR A 143 -16.99 -1.40 2.82
C THR A 143 -16.61 -2.10 1.53
N LEU A 144 -15.65 -3.01 1.61
CA LEU A 144 -15.24 -3.86 0.48
C LEU A 144 -16.10 -5.14 0.44
N LYS A 145 -16.44 -5.53 -0.78
CA LYS A 145 -17.18 -6.77 -1.08
C LYS A 145 -16.25 -7.77 -1.78
N PRO A 146 -16.61 -9.05 -1.84
CA PRO A 146 -15.99 -10.00 -2.75
C PRO A 146 -15.92 -9.43 -4.17
N GLY A 147 -14.76 -9.53 -4.82
CA GLY A 147 -14.52 -9.01 -6.16
C GLY A 147 -14.12 -7.54 -6.21
N SER A 148 -14.15 -6.79 -5.10
CA SER A 148 -13.63 -5.42 -5.08
C SER A 148 -12.10 -5.43 -5.25
N ILE A 149 -11.57 -4.70 -6.23
CA ILE A 149 -10.14 -4.55 -6.47
C ILE A 149 -9.79 -3.06 -6.35
N LEU A 150 -9.00 -2.72 -5.33
CA LEU A 150 -8.54 -1.37 -5.07
C LEU A 150 -7.08 -1.24 -5.51
N ILE A 151 -6.77 -0.32 -6.42
CA ILE A 151 -5.43 -0.11 -7.00
C ILE A 151 -4.97 1.32 -6.70
N GLY A 152 -3.71 1.50 -6.33
CA GLY A 152 -3.17 2.82 -6.05
C GLY A 152 -1.77 2.76 -5.46
N THR A 153 -1.31 3.84 -4.84
CA THR A 153 0.04 3.91 -4.24
C THR A 153 0.01 3.70 -2.72
N ASN A 154 1.12 3.92 -2.02
CA ASN A 154 1.19 3.82 -0.55
C ASN A 154 0.26 4.81 0.21
N ILE A 155 -0.49 5.66 -0.50
CA ILE A 155 -1.50 6.55 0.07
C ILE A 155 -2.84 5.82 0.29
N ILE A 156 -3.07 4.67 -0.35
CA ILE A 156 -4.34 3.95 -0.24
C ILE A 156 -4.67 3.60 1.20
N GLY A 157 -5.89 3.96 1.62
CA GLY A 157 -6.39 3.67 2.96
C GLY A 157 -5.54 4.30 4.06
N ARG A 158 -4.73 5.32 3.77
CA ARG A 158 -3.96 6.05 4.78
C ARG A 158 -4.90 6.96 5.57
N GLY A 159 -5.13 6.60 6.84
CA GLY A 159 -6.03 7.34 7.73
C GLY A 159 -7.47 6.81 7.71
N SER A 160 -7.81 5.93 6.77
CA SER A 160 -9.13 5.30 6.69
C SER A 160 -9.02 3.78 6.88
N ASP A 161 -10.09 3.17 7.37
CA ASP A 161 -10.20 1.71 7.48
C ASP A 161 -11.10 1.16 6.38
N PHE A 162 -10.78 -0.04 5.89
CA PHE A 162 -11.63 -0.78 4.97
C PHE A 162 -12.42 -1.80 5.79
N ALA A 163 -13.71 -1.56 5.98
CA ALA A 163 -14.61 -2.53 6.55
C ALA A 163 -14.75 -3.72 5.59
N ALA A 164 -14.42 -4.91 6.09
CA ALA A 164 -14.76 -6.16 5.44
C ALA A 164 -16.23 -6.51 5.76
N SER A 165 -17.01 -6.79 4.73
CA SER A 165 -18.33 -7.42 4.84
C SER A 165 -18.23 -8.84 5.42
N ASP A 166 -19.31 -9.38 5.99
CA ASP A 166 -19.28 -10.70 6.63
C ASP A 166 -18.91 -11.82 5.64
N LEU A 167 -19.42 -11.72 4.41
CA LEU A 167 -19.06 -12.63 3.33
C LEU A 167 -17.55 -12.56 3.00
N LEU A 168 -16.96 -11.37 3.08
CA LEU A 168 -15.52 -11.19 2.88
C LEU A 168 -14.72 -11.83 4.03
N VAL A 169 -15.19 -11.70 5.27
CA VAL A 169 -14.56 -12.32 6.45
C VAL A 169 -14.57 -13.85 6.31
N LEU A 170 -15.67 -14.45 5.85
CA LEU A 170 -15.74 -15.88 5.54
C LEU A 170 -14.74 -16.27 4.43
N ASN A 171 -14.54 -15.39 3.44
CA ASN A 171 -13.57 -15.57 2.36
C ASN A 171 -12.16 -15.07 2.73
N ARG A 172 -11.71 -15.25 3.98
CA ARG A 172 -10.34 -14.89 4.44
C ARG A 172 -10.00 -13.40 4.36
N GLY A 173 -10.98 -12.52 4.25
CA GLY A 173 -10.82 -11.07 4.33
C GLY A 173 -10.07 -10.44 3.14
N ILE A 174 -9.51 -9.26 3.38
CA ILE A 174 -8.80 -8.46 2.37
C ILE A 174 -7.43 -9.07 2.07
N HIS A 175 -7.10 -9.22 0.79
CA HIS A 175 -5.78 -9.59 0.32
C HIS A 175 -5.00 -8.36 -0.13
N VAL A 176 -3.89 -8.06 0.54
CA VAL A 176 -2.96 -7.01 0.14
C VAL A 176 -1.91 -7.58 -0.81
N ILE A 177 -1.62 -6.86 -1.89
CA ILE A 177 -0.56 -7.16 -2.85
C ILE A 177 0.35 -5.94 -2.96
N LEU A 178 1.63 -6.09 -2.62
CA LEU A 178 2.67 -5.11 -2.94
C LEU A 178 3.23 -5.44 -4.32
N SER A 179 3.08 -4.53 -5.29
CA SER A 179 3.56 -4.77 -6.66
C SER A 179 5.05 -4.48 -6.85
N TYR A 180 5.78 -4.19 -5.77
CA TYR A 180 7.18 -3.79 -5.79
C TYR A 180 7.83 -4.16 -4.45
N MET A 181 9.17 -4.24 -4.42
CA MET A 181 9.93 -4.44 -3.18
C MET A 181 10.28 -3.08 -2.55
N PRO A 182 9.70 -2.71 -1.39
CA PRO A 182 10.02 -1.43 -0.77
C PRO A 182 11.44 -1.42 -0.18
N LYS A 183 12.15 -0.31 -0.32
CA LYS A 183 13.50 -0.12 0.27
C LYS A 183 13.50 -0.10 1.81
N ASN A 184 12.36 0.17 2.44
CA ASN A 184 12.22 0.27 3.88
C ASN A 184 11.08 -0.65 4.36
N GLU A 185 11.40 -1.54 5.31
CA GLU A 185 10.47 -2.48 5.95
C GLU A 185 9.24 -1.78 6.57
N ARG A 186 9.38 -0.51 6.97
CA ARG A 186 8.25 0.32 7.45
C ARG A 186 7.15 0.40 6.40
N VAL A 187 7.50 0.50 5.12
CA VAL A 187 6.53 0.63 4.03
C VAL A 187 5.75 -0.67 3.84
N SER A 188 6.44 -1.81 3.78
CA SER A 188 5.77 -3.12 3.69
C SER A 188 4.93 -3.42 4.92
N THR A 189 5.44 -3.15 6.12
CA THR A 189 4.70 -3.32 7.38
C THR A 189 3.41 -2.50 7.40
N GLN A 190 3.45 -1.25 6.92
CA GLN A 190 2.27 -0.39 6.83
C GLN A 190 1.28 -0.87 5.78
N ALA A 191 1.77 -1.31 4.63
CA ALA A 191 0.96 -1.89 3.56
C ALA A 191 0.21 -3.14 4.05
N PHE A 192 0.91 -4.13 4.62
CA PHE A 192 0.27 -5.33 5.18
C PHE A 192 -0.57 -5.04 6.44
N GLY A 193 -0.31 -3.91 7.12
CA GLY A 193 -1.15 -3.39 8.19
C GLY A 193 -2.51 -2.85 7.74
N ARG A 194 -2.80 -2.81 6.43
CA ARG A 194 -4.12 -2.49 5.87
C ARG A 194 -5.12 -3.65 5.91
N THR A 195 -4.66 -4.86 6.22
CA THR A 195 -5.51 -6.06 6.38
C THR A 195 -5.37 -6.69 7.76
N ALA A 196 -6.22 -7.69 8.05
CA ALA A 196 -6.27 -8.43 9.31
C ALA A 196 -6.43 -7.54 10.56
N ARG A 197 -7.33 -6.56 10.48
CA ARG A 197 -7.68 -5.64 11.58
C ARG A 197 -8.84 -6.20 12.41
N SER A 198 -8.87 -5.87 13.70
CA SER A 198 -9.98 -6.17 14.62
C SER A 198 -10.46 -7.64 14.56
N ASP A 199 -9.52 -8.58 14.71
CA ASP A 199 -9.76 -10.03 14.68
C ASP A 199 -10.29 -10.60 13.34
N LYS A 200 -10.26 -9.80 12.26
CA LYS A 200 -10.63 -10.29 10.92
C LYS A 200 -9.43 -11.02 10.28
N PRO A 201 -9.69 -12.03 9.43
CA PRO A 201 -8.63 -12.68 8.68
C PRO A 201 -8.13 -11.76 7.58
N GLY A 202 -6.90 -11.98 7.13
CA GLY A 202 -6.33 -11.22 6.03
C GLY A 202 -5.03 -11.84 5.55
N THR A 203 -4.67 -11.57 4.29
CA THR A 203 -3.41 -12.08 3.74
C THR A 203 -2.65 -11.01 2.98
N GLY A 204 -1.34 -11.13 2.92
CA GLY A 204 -0.48 -10.22 2.17
C GLY A 204 0.51 -10.99 1.30
N ARG A 205 0.94 -10.38 0.20
CA ARG A 205 2.11 -10.79 -0.58
C ARG A 205 2.81 -9.56 -1.14
#